data_AF-A0A1Y3S753-F1
#
_entry.id   AF-A0A1Y3S753-F1
#
_cell.length_a   1.000
_cell.length_b   1.000
_cell.length_c   1.000
_cell.angle_alpha   90.00
_cell.angle_beta   90.00
_cell.angle_gamma   90.00
#
_symmetry.space_group_name_H-M   'P 1'
#
loop_
_entity.id
_entity.type
_entity.pdbx_description
1 polymer ?
#
loop_
_entity_poly.entity_id
_entity_poly.type
_entity_poly.pdbx_seq_one_letter_code
_entity_poly.pdbx_strand_id
1 'polypeptide(L)'
;MSEKRRDSKGRILRTGESQRKDGRYAYKYTDACGKTQFVYAWKLVPTDKTPTGKRDDVSLREKVKEILRDINDGIDTIGKKMTVCQLYARQNSHRKNVKRSTVKGREYLMSVLKEDPLGSRSIDSVKLSD
;
A
#
# COMPACT_ATOMS: atom_id res chain seq x y z
N MET A 1 6.26 31.07 7.22
CA MET A 1 5.66 30.58 5.95
C MET A 1 6.38 29.30 5.56
N SER A 2 5.71 28.15 5.57
CA SER A 2 6.34 26.88 5.15
C SER A 2 6.64 26.95 3.66
N GLU A 3 7.92 26.88 3.30
CA GLU A 3 8.39 26.89 1.92
C GLU A 3 7.88 25.62 1.21
N LYS A 4 6.89 25.80 0.34
CA LYS A 4 6.28 24.68 -0.39
C LYS A 4 7.19 24.28 -1.54
N ARG A 5 7.55 23.00 -1.62
CA ARG A 5 8.31 22.45 -2.75
C ARG A 5 7.52 22.58 -4.04
N ARG A 6 8.19 22.98 -5.11
CA ARG A 6 7.62 23.11 -6.45
C ARG A 6 8.39 22.25 -7.45
N ASP A 7 7.71 21.82 -8.50
CA ASP A 7 8.35 21.19 -9.66
C ASP A 7 8.94 22.25 -10.61
N SER A 8 9.65 21.78 -11.64
CA SER A 8 10.22 22.61 -12.70
C SER A 8 9.19 23.41 -13.51
N LYS A 9 7.90 23.09 -13.36
CA LYS A 9 6.77 23.80 -14.01
C LYS A 9 6.05 24.73 -13.03
N GLY A 10 6.57 24.94 -11.81
CA GLY A 10 6.00 25.81 -10.78
C GLY A 10 4.82 25.23 -10.00
N ARG A 11 4.45 23.96 -10.23
CA ARG A 11 3.36 23.26 -9.52
C ARG A 11 3.81 22.85 -8.14
N ILE A 12 2.91 22.95 -7.16
CA ILE A 12 3.20 22.56 -5.78
C ILE A 12 3.20 21.04 -5.65
N LEU A 13 4.29 20.49 -5.13
CA LEU A 13 4.46 19.08 -4.79
C LEU A 13 3.88 18.81 -3.40
N ARG A 14 3.16 17.70 -3.26
CA ARG A 14 2.58 17.24 -1.99
C ARG A 14 3.66 16.62 -1.10
N THR A 15 3.33 16.40 0.17
CA THR A 15 4.22 15.70 1.10
C THR A 15 4.60 14.33 0.56
N GLY A 16 5.89 14.00 0.58
CA GLY A 16 6.43 12.77 0.01
C GLY A 16 6.72 12.83 -1.50
N GLU A 17 6.15 13.79 -2.24
CA GLU A 17 6.45 14.00 -3.66
C GLU A 17 7.76 14.79 -3.84
N SER A 18 8.52 14.43 -4.86
CA SER A 18 9.77 15.07 -5.25
C SER A 18 9.99 14.94 -6.76
N GLN A 19 10.79 15.82 -7.35
CA GLN A 19 11.21 15.73 -8.75
C GLN A 19 12.71 15.46 -8.81
N ARG A 20 13.13 14.46 -9.59
CA ARG A 20 14.54 14.13 -9.82
C ARG A 20 15.13 15.02 -10.92
N LYS A 21 16.47 15.05 -10.98
CA LYS A 21 17.23 15.78 -12.02
C LYS A 21 16.84 15.34 -13.44
N ASP A 22 16.51 14.06 -13.63
CA ASP A 22 16.07 13.50 -14.93
C ASP A 22 14.65 13.93 -15.35
N GLY A 23 13.94 14.71 -14.53
CA GLY A 23 12.54 15.10 -14.78
C GLY A 23 11.49 14.10 -14.29
N ARG A 24 11.88 12.91 -13.84
CA ARG A 24 10.97 11.93 -13.19
C ARG A 24 10.48 12.45 -11.85
N TYR A 25 9.22 12.18 -11.54
CA TYR A 25 8.67 12.37 -10.22
C TYR A 25 8.90 11.12 -9.37
N ALA A 26 9.13 11.33 -8.07
CA ALA A 26 9.32 10.29 -7.08
C ALA A 26 8.44 10.55 -5.87
N TYR A 27 7.78 9.52 -5.37
CA TYR A 27 7.02 9.53 -4.13
C TYR A 27 7.69 8.62 -3.10
N LYS A 28 8.04 9.18 -1.94
CA LYS A 28 8.56 8.44 -0.79
C LYS A 28 7.41 8.11 0.15
N TYR A 29 7.28 6.85 0.54
CA TYR A 29 6.34 6.41 1.57
C TYR A 29 6.94 5.34 2.47
N THR A 30 6.31 5.16 3.62
CA THR A 30 6.61 4.06 4.53
C THR A 30 5.57 2.97 4.29
N ASP A 31 6.04 1.78 3.97
CA ASP A 31 5.19 0.61 3.76
C ASP A 31 4.71 0.01 5.10
N ALA A 32 3.76 -0.93 5.05
CA ALA A 32 3.19 -1.60 6.22
C ALA A 32 4.26 -2.27 7.10
N CYS A 33 5.38 -2.71 6.51
CA CYS A 33 6.53 -3.28 7.21
C CYS A 33 7.49 -2.24 7.83
N GLY A 34 7.16 -0.94 7.82
CA GLY A 34 8.03 0.13 8.32
C GLY A 34 9.22 0.46 7.41
N LYS A 35 9.34 -0.18 6.24
CA LYS A 35 10.42 0.06 5.27
C LYS A 35 10.07 1.26 4.39
N THR A 36 11.07 2.10 4.11
CA THR A 36 10.92 3.22 3.18
C THR A 36 10.94 2.70 1.75
N GLN A 37 9.91 3.03 0.98
CA GLN A 37 9.78 2.69 -0.44
C GLN A 37 9.69 3.96 -1.31
N PHE A 38 10.07 3.80 -2.58
CA PHE A 38 10.05 4.86 -3.58
C PHE A 38 9.29 4.41 -4.82
N VAL A 39 8.33 5.23 -5.25
CA VAL A 39 7.61 5.03 -6.52
C VAL A 39 7.98 6.13 -7.48
N TYR A 40 8.16 5.77 -8.74
CA TYR A 40 8.56 6.69 -9.80
C TYR A 40 7.50 6.78 -10.89
N ALA A 41 7.38 7.97 -11.49
CA ALA A 41 6.57 8.19 -12.68
C ALA A 41 7.12 9.35 -13.51
N TRP A 42 6.86 9.34 -14.81
CA TRP A 42 7.19 10.45 -15.71
C TRP A 42 6.16 11.59 -15.65
N LYS A 43 4.92 11.26 -15.29
CA LYS A 43 3.78 12.18 -15.20
C LYS A 43 3.43 12.44 -13.74
N LEU A 44 3.16 13.69 -13.36
CA LEU A 44 2.65 14.00 -12.02
C LEU A 44 1.14 13.76 -11.95
N VAL A 45 0.43 14.22 -12.98
CA VAL A 45 -1.03 14.15 -13.14
C VAL A 45 -1.35 13.36 -14.43
N PRO A 46 -2.49 12.65 -14.54
CA PRO A 46 -2.83 11.87 -15.73
C PRO A 46 -2.87 12.69 -17.04
N THR A 47 -3.16 13.98 -16.92
CA THR A 47 -3.22 14.95 -18.02
C THR A 47 -1.85 15.33 -18.60
N ASP A 48 -0.76 15.01 -17.90
CA ASP A 48 0.59 15.32 -18.38
C ASP A 48 0.96 14.39 -19.55
N LYS A 49 1.75 14.90 -20.52
CA LYS A 49 2.31 14.06 -21.59
C LYS A 49 3.58 13.36 -21.12
N THR A 50 3.78 12.11 -21.56
CA THR A 50 5.05 11.42 -21.37
C THR A 50 6.14 11.97 -22.29
N PRO A 51 7.40 12.03 -21.83
CA PRO A 51 8.52 12.46 -22.67
C PRO A 51 8.69 11.54 -23.89
N THR A 52 9.06 12.13 -25.02
CA THR A 52 9.29 11.41 -26.28
C THR A 52 10.27 10.26 -26.09
N GLY A 53 9.91 9.06 -26.56
CA GLY A 53 10.74 7.85 -26.46
C GLY A 53 10.69 7.12 -25.11
N LYS A 54 9.82 7.54 -24.18
CA LYS A 54 9.58 6.80 -22.93
C LYS A 54 8.27 6.02 -23.00
N ARG A 55 8.23 4.87 -22.33
CA ARG A 55 7.01 4.06 -22.20
C ARG A 55 5.96 4.83 -21.41
N ASP A 56 4.71 4.76 -21.87
CA ASP A 56 3.62 5.34 -21.12
C ASP A 56 3.40 4.58 -19.81
N ASP A 57 3.17 5.33 -18.74
CA ASP A 57 3.06 4.83 -17.38
C ASP A 57 1.98 5.60 -16.62
N VAL A 58 1.46 5.00 -15.56
CA VAL A 58 0.46 5.60 -14.68
C VAL A 58 1.06 6.84 -14.00
N SER A 59 0.24 7.87 -13.77
CA SER A 59 0.70 9.11 -13.14
C SER A 59 1.13 8.88 -11.68
N LEU A 60 2.04 9.72 -11.17
CA LEU A 60 2.51 9.59 -9.79
C LEU A 60 1.33 9.64 -8.80
N ARG A 61 0.41 10.58 -8.98
CA ARG A 61 -0.73 10.75 -8.06
C ARG A 61 -1.72 9.59 -8.08
N GLU A 62 -1.89 8.92 -9.21
CA GLU A 62 -2.70 7.70 -9.28
C GLU A 62 -2.02 6.55 -8.54
N LYS A 63 -0.72 6.34 -8.78
CA LYS A 63 0.06 5.34 -8.03
C LYS A 63 0.02 5.61 -6.52
N VAL A 64 0.16 6.87 -6.11
CA VAL A 64 0.04 7.29 -4.71
C VAL A 64 -1.34 6.98 -4.15
N LYS A 65 -2.42 7.21 -4.92
CA LYS A 65 -3.79 6.91 -4.50
C LYS A 65 -4.01 5.41 -4.28
N GLU A 66 -3.44 4.57 -5.13
CA GLU A 66 -3.47 3.11 -4.96
C GLU A 66 -2.69 2.68 -3.71
N ILE A 67 -1.46 3.18 -3.54
CA ILE A 67 -0.62 2.88 -2.36
C ILE A 67 -1.32 3.28 -1.05
N LEU A 68 -1.92 4.47 -1.01
CA LEU A 68 -2.64 4.94 0.19
C LEU A 68 -3.88 4.09 0.47
N ARG A 69 -4.55 3.58 -0.57
CA ARG A 69 -5.67 2.65 -0.42
C ARG A 69 -5.18 1.32 0.15
N ASP A 70 -4.14 0.75 -0.44
CA ASP A 70 -3.55 -0.52 0.00
C ASP A 70 -3.05 -0.42 1.45
N ILE A 71 -2.38 0.68 1.84
CA ILE A 71 -1.95 0.93 3.23
C ILE A 71 -3.16 1.03 4.17
N ASN A 72 -4.23 1.73 3.79
CA ASN A 72 -5.44 1.83 4.61
C ASN A 72 -6.16 0.48 4.75
N ASP A 73 -6.12 -0.35 3.72
CA ASP A 73 -6.66 -1.70 3.72
C ASP A 73 -5.73 -2.71 4.42
N GLY A 74 -4.54 -2.27 4.85
CA GLY A 74 -3.52 -3.09 5.51
C GLY A 74 -2.77 -4.03 4.56
N ILE A 75 -2.89 -3.85 3.24
CA ILE A 75 -2.28 -4.69 2.22
C ILE A 75 -0.82 -4.27 2.03
N ASP A 76 0.11 -5.23 2.01
CA ASP A 76 1.52 -4.98 1.66
C ASP A 76 1.61 -4.48 0.21
N THR A 77 2.11 -3.26 0.04
CA THR A 77 2.16 -2.54 -1.24
C THR A 77 3.22 -3.08 -2.20
N ILE A 78 4.23 -3.79 -1.67
CA ILE A 78 5.34 -4.35 -2.47
C ILE A 78 4.88 -5.62 -3.19
N GLY A 79 3.96 -6.37 -2.58
CA GLY A 79 3.45 -7.64 -3.11
C GLY A 79 1.97 -7.67 -3.48
N LYS A 80 1.15 -6.67 -3.09
CA LYS A 80 -0.32 -6.82 -2.97
C LYS A 80 -0.70 -8.08 -2.17
N LYS A 81 0.16 -8.46 -1.23
CA LYS A 81 0.10 -9.72 -0.50
C LYS A 81 -0.58 -9.46 0.82
N MET A 82 -1.78 -9.98 0.98
CA MET A 82 -2.50 -9.99 2.25
C MET A 82 -1.96 -11.14 3.11
N THR A 83 -1.78 -10.91 4.40
CA THR A 83 -1.36 -11.97 5.34
C THR A 83 -2.55 -12.83 5.76
N VAL A 84 -2.28 -14.02 6.31
CA VAL A 84 -3.33 -14.92 6.83
C VAL A 84 -4.14 -14.24 7.95
N CYS A 85 -3.48 -13.53 8.86
CA CYS A 85 -4.16 -12.75 9.91
C CYS A 85 -5.08 -11.66 9.32
N GLN A 86 -4.62 -10.94 8.29
CA GLN A 86 -5.41 -9.90 7.65
C GLN A 86 -6.63 -10.47 6.92
N LEU A 87 -6.46 -11.60 6.22
CA LEU A 87 -7.56 -12.32 5.59
C LEU A 87 -8.62 -12.73 6.62
N TYR A 88 -8.17 -13.30 7.74
CA TYR A 88 -9.07 -13.75 8.80
C TYR A 88 -9.84 -12.58 9.43
N ALA A 89 -9.17 -11.45 9.68
CA ALA A 89 -9.81 -10.22 10.16
C ALA A 89 -10.88 -9.72 9.17
N ARG A 90 -10.56 -9.72 7.87
CA ARG A 90 -11.49 -9.32 6.80
C ARG A 90 -12.69 -10.27 6.70
N GLN A 91 -12.48 -11.58 6.79
CA GLN A 91 -13.56 -12.56 6.80
C GLN A 91 -14.52 -12.34 7.97
N ASN A 92 -13.99 -12.07 9.16
CA ASN A 92 -14.78 -11.80 10.35
C ASN A 92 -15.56 -10.48 10.25
N SER A 93 -15.00 -9.45 9.60
CA SER A 93 -15.69 -8.18 9.37
C SER A 93 -16.83 -8.28 8.37
N HIS A 94 -16.76 -9.20 7.39
CA HIS A 94 -17.87 -9.48 6.49
C HIS A 94 -19.00 -10.28 7.18
N ARG A 95 -18.68 -11.11 8.19
CA ARG A 95 -19.65 -11.99 8.88
C ARG A 95 -19.87 -11.58 10.35
N LYS A 96 -20.37 -10.37 10.58
CA LYS A 96 -20.54 -9.79 11.94
C LYS A 96 -21.70 -10.39 12.76
N ASN A 97 -22.78 -10.83 12.10
CA ASN A 97 -23.98 -11.32 12.78
C ASN A 97 -23.81 -12.79 13.24
N VAL A 98 -23.00 -13.01 14.28
CA VAL A 98 -22.79 -14.33 14.87
C VAL A 98 -23.02 -14.31 16.39
N LYS A 99 -23.28 -15.48 16.97
CA LYS A 99 -23.47 -15.63 18.42
C LYS A 99 -22.21 -15.19 19.17
N ARG A 100 -22.39 -14.68 20.40
CA ARG A 100 -21.29 -14.23 21.27
C ARG A 100 -20.21 -15.30 21.50
N SER A 101 -20.59 -16.57 21.58
CA SER A 101 -19.64 -17.69 21.67
C SER A 101 -18.71 -17.77 20.46
N THR A 102 -19.25 -17.57 19.25
CA THR A 102 -18.48 -17.54 18.01
C THR A 102 -17.57 -16.32 17.93
N VAL A 103 -18.00 -15.16 18.44
CA VAL A 103 -17.12 -13.98 18.54
C VAL A 103 -15.89 -14.28 19.40
N LYS A 104 -16.09 -14.84 20.60
CA LYS A 104 -14.98 -15.23 21.49
C LYS A 104 -14.04 -16.26 20.84
N GLY A 105 -14.60 -17.25 20.15
CA GLY A 105 -13.79 -18.25 19.43
C GLY A 105 -12.94 -17.63 18.31
N ARG A 106 -13.48 -16.62 17.60
CA ARG A 106 -12.73 -15.89 16.58
C ARG A 106 -11.64 -15.00 17.16
N GLU A 107 -11.91 -14.33 18.27
CA GLU A 107 -10.92 -13.54 19.00
C GLU A 107 -9.75 -14.42 19.47
N TYR A 108 -10.06 -15.60 20.00
CA TYR A 108 -9.05 -16.58 20.40
C TYR A 108 -8.23 -17.10 19.22
N LEU A 109 -8.87 -17.47 18.09
CA LEU A 109 -8.11 -17.90 16.91
C LEU A 109 -7.22 -16.79 16.36
N MET A 110 -7.69 -15.54 16.43
CA MET A 110 -6.89 -14.38 16.04
C MET A 110 -5.67 -14.18 16.96
N SER A 111 -5.79 -14.40 18.27
CA SER A 111 -4.63 -14.32 19.17
C SER A 111 -3.62 -15.42 18.87
N VAL A 112 -4.08 -16.66 18.66
CA VAL A 112 -3.21 -17.78 18.29
C VAL A 112 -2.49 -17.53 16.96
N LEU A 113 -3.22 -17.08 15.94
CA LEU A 113 -2.62 -16.76 14.63
C LEU A 113 -1.60 -15.62 14.70
N LYS A 114 -1.75 -14.66 15.62
CA LYS A 114 -0.76 -13.59 15.81
C LYS A 114 0.54 -14.08 16.45
N GLU A 115 0.45 -15.11 17.29
CA GLU A 115 1.62 -15.74 17.92
C GLU A 115 2.30 -16.73 16.98
N ASP A 116 1.55 -17.32 16.05
CA ASP A 116 2.05 -18.24 15.04
C ASP A 116 2.74 -17.51 13.86
N PRO A 117 3.96 -17.92 13.44
CA PRO A 117 4.57 -17.45 12.19
C PRO A 117 3.64 -17.50 10.97
N LEU A 118 2.72 -18.48 10.90
CA LEU A 118 1.73 -18.64 9.84
C LEU A 118 0.84 -17.41 9.67
N GLY A 119 0.45 -16.74 10.75
CA GLY A 119 -0.43 -15.57 10.67
C GLY A 119 0.21 -14.36 9.99
N SER A 120 1.54 -14.24 10.09
CA SER A 120 2.34 -13.19 9.44
C SER A 120 2.74 -13.54 8.01
N ARG A 121 2.61 -14.81 7.59
CA ARG A 121 2.91 -15.23 6.21
C ARG A 121 1.89 -14.65 5.24
N SER A 122 2.38 -14.40 4.02
CA SER A 122 1.52 -14.05 2.89
C SER A 122 0.70 -15.26 2.43
N ILE A 123 -0.56 -15.06 2.08
CA ILE A 123 -1.47 -16.13 1.65
C ILE A 123 -0.91 -16.94 0.48
N ASP A 124 -0.20 -16.30 -0.46
CA ASP A 124 0.38 -16.98 -1.61
C ASP A 124 1.56 -17.91 -1.27
N SER A 125 2.15 -17.73 -0.08
CA SER A 125 3.25 -18.54 0.42
C SER A 125 2.80 -19.73 1.28
N VAL A 126 1.51 -19.79 1.63
CA VAL A 126 0.95 -20.86 2.45
C VAL A 126 0.64 -22.08 1.59
N LYS A 127 1.18 -23.24 1.98
CA LYS A 127 0.93 -24.53 1.32
C LYS A 127 -0.09 -25.32 2.11
N LEU A 128 -0.73 -26.30 1.48
CA LEU A 128 -1.66 -27.23 2.15
C LEU A 128 -0.98 -28.11 3.21
N SER A 129 0.35 -28.23 3.14
CA SER A 129 1.18 -29.01 4.07
C SER A 129 1.66 -28.21 5.29
N ASP A 130 1.50 -26.89 5.27
CA ASP A 130 1.72 -26.02 6.44
C ASP A 130 0.52 -26.13 7.38
#